data_AF-A0A8J8T202-F1
#
_entry.id   AF-A0A8J8T202-F1
#
_cell.length_a   1.000
_cell.length_b   1.000
_cell.length_c   1.000
_cell.angle_alpha   90.00
_cell.angle_beta   90.00
_cell.angle_gamma   90.00
#
_symmetry.space_group_name_H-M   'P 1'
#
loop_
_entity.id
_entity.type
_entity.pdbx_description
1 polymer ?
#
loop_
_entity_poly.entity_id
_entity_poly.type
_entity_poly.pdbx_seq_one_letter_code
_entity_poly.pdbx_strand_id
1 'polypeptide(L)'
;MPVVVAAETGEVVQNPFNNQGCDDDEIEEDGDYAADEETQQQEPTLLKPVYVSKQDRELLSVTDEKRKQQEAEELEREYHLKKQEERRNQTKLLVAEAVQKELEGIKEHEAIDGLDSDDNLPDWAHDEDEDKAYLNLEQAYEDWKLRELKRLKRERDEKAAREKEAKEIERRRNMTDAERQEENLRLGSDHTNKKEKVAYKFMQRFYHKGAFFQGDQDSNPLFSRDYNMPVGEDKMDKSVLPAVLQKRRGQTGQKGNSKWTHLTAEDTTNFDPQHRIPDNIAFKTQLKQGGYKSMHNLDRPSARKRQF
;
A
#
# COMPACT_ATOMS: atom_id res chain seq x y z
N MET A 1 -9.21 -48.19 45.69
CA MET A 1 -8.20 -47.13 45.87
C MET A 1 -8.86 -45.82 45.47
N PRO A 2 -8.72 -44.73 46.23
CA PRO A 2 -9.62 -43.58 46.14
C PRO A 2 -9.32 -42.64 44.96
N VAL A 3 -10.39 -42.05 44.45
CA VAL A 3 -10.42 -40.97 43.45
C VAL A 3 -10.18 -39.63 44.16
N VAL A 4 -9.47 -38.70 43.53
CA VAL A 4 -9.44 -37.30 43.98
C VAL A 4 -9.58 -36.36 42.78
N VAL A 5 -10.58 -35.49 42.86
CA VAL A 5 -10.84 -34.35 41.97
C VAL A 5 -10.08 -33.13 42.49
N ALA A 6 -9.58 -32.27 41.62
CA ALA A 6 -9.02 -30.97 41.99
C ALA A 6 -9.86 -29.84 41.37
N ALA A 7 -10.38 -28.96 42.23
CA ALA A 7 -11.14 -27.76 41.89
C ALA A 7 -10.42 -26.51 42.44
N GLU A 8 -10.96 -25.34 42.12
CA GLU A 8 -10.37 -24.00 42.35
C GLU A 8 -10.29 -23.58 43.83
N THR A 9 -9.19 -22.91 44.21
CA THR A 9 -9.08 -21.76 45.15
C THR A 9 -7.71 -21.07 44.92
N GLY A 10 -7.44 -19.81 45.29
CA GLY A 10 -8.32 -18.78 45.86
C GLY A 10 -7.81 -18.14 47.16
N GLU A 11 -6.63 -17.49 47.18
CA GLU A 11 -6.08 -16.74 48.34
C GLU A 11 -5.06 -15.69 47.82
N VAL A 12 -5.21 -14.36 47.94
CA VAL A 12 -5.34 -13.42 49.08
C VAL A 12 -4.04 -13.20 49.87
N VAL A 13 -3.48 -11.99 49.77
CA VAL A 13 -2.45 -11.44 50.69
C VAL A 13 -2.80 -9.98 51.01
N GLN A 14 -2.77 -9.62 52.29
CA GLN A 14 -3.05 -8.30 52.87
C GLN A 14 -1.72 -7.53 53.13
N ASN A 15 -1.60 -6.31 53.67
CA ASN A 15 -2.47 -5.29 54.32
C ASN A 15 -1.64 -3.96 54.27
N PRO A 16 -1.71 -2.95 55.19
CA PRO A 16 -2.82 -2.31 55.92
C PRO A 16 -2.82 -0.76 55.84
N PHE A 17 -3.85 -0.12 56.42
CA PHE A 17 -3.86 1.09 57.29
C PHE A 17 -5.27 1.74 57.19
N ASN A 18 -6.22 1.40 58.06
CA ASN A 18 -6.41 1.74 59.48
C ASN A 18 -7.43 2.88 59.70
N ASN A 19 -8.64 2.41 59.99
CA ASN A 19 -9.81 3.03 60.61
C ASN A 19 -9.57 4.11 61.69
N GLN A 20 -10.40 5.17 61.66
CA GLN A 20 -10.88 6.05 62.75
C GLN A 20 -11.74 7.18 62.09
N GLY A 21 -12.98 7.53 62.47
CA GLY A 21 -13.95 6.99 63.44
C GLY A 21 -14.96 8.10 63.88
N CYS A 22 -16.20 7.73 64.27
CA CYS A 22 -17.27 8.61 64.81
C CYS A 22 -17.95 9.57 63.80
N ASP A 23 -19.25 9.91 63.84
CA ASP A 23 -20.45 9.50 64.64
C ASP A 23 -21.69 9.64 63.70
N ASP A 24 -22.65 8.71 63.70
CA ASP A 24 -23.90 8.64 64.49
C ASP A 24 -25.03 9.58 63.99
N ASP A 25 -26.15 8.96 63.56
CA ASP A 25 -27.54 9.40 63.79
C ASP A 25 -28.50 8.44 63.02
N GLU A 26 -29.33 7.72 63.77
CA GLU A 26 -30.45 6.92 63.27
C GLU A 26 -31.62 7.82 62.83
N ILE A 27 -32.50 7.33 61.93
CA ILE A 27 -33.97 7.46 62.07
C ILE A 27 -34.66 6.48 61.09
N GLU A 28 -35.74 5.88 61.60
CA GLU A 28 -36.55 4.81 61.01
C GLU A 28 -37.84 5.37 60.36
N GLU A 29 -38.77 4.48 59.98
CA GLU A 29 -40.21 4.75 59.70
C GLU A 29 -40.51 5.37 58.31
N ASP A 30 -40.95 4.64 57.27
CA ASP A 30 -42.19 3.84 57.02
C ASP A 30 -43.19 4.61 56.11
N GLY A 31 -43.93 3.89 55.25
CA GLY A 31 -44.98 4.48 54.41
C GLY A 31 -45.14 3.87 53.01
N ASP A 32 -45.80 2.71 52.91
CA ASP A 32 -46.33 2.14 51.66
C ASP A 32 -47.28 3.11 50.92
N TYR A 33 -47.14 3.21 49.59
CA TYR A 33 -48.28 3.47 48.69
C TYR A 33 -48.10 2.73 47.35
N ALA A 34 -49.19 2.12 46.87
CA ALA A 34 -49.15 1.12 45.81
C ALA A 34 -49.39 1.67 44.39
N ALA A 35 -48.71 1.02 43.43
CA ALA A 35 -49.07 0.77 42.04
C ALA A 35 -49.63 1.91 41.16
N ASP A 36 -48.85 2.29 40.14
CA ASP A 36 -49.36 2.44 38.77
C ASP A 36 -48.32 1.99 37.73
N GLU A 37 -48.76 1.31 36.67
CA GLU A 37 -47.90 0.84 35.57
C GLU A 37 -47.90 1.85 34.41
N GLU A 38 -47.21 2.97 34.57
CA GLU A 38 -46.82 3.79 33.42
C GLU A 38 -45.38 3.46 32.98
N THR A 39 -45.20 3.23 31.67
CA THR A 39 -43.89 3.04 31.05
C THR A 39 -43.08 4.33 31.12
N GLN A 40 -42.43 4.57 32.26
CA GLN A 40 -41.45 5.63 32.42
C GLN A 40 -40.27 5.36 31.48
N GLN A 41 -40.30 6.02 30.33
CA GLN A 41 -39.07 6.32 29.61
C GLN A 41 -38.20 7.08 30.61
N GLN A 42 -37.10 6.46 31.04
CA GLN A 42 -36.19 7.07 32.00
C GLN A 42 -35.60 8.33 31.36
N GLU A 43 -36.22 9.48 31.62
CA GLU A 43 -35.64 10.76 31.25
C GLU A 43 -34.25 10.83 31.90
N PRO A 44 -33.18 11.12 31.14
CA PRO A 44 -31.84 11.06 31.66
C PRO A 44 -31.70 12.08 32.79
N THR A 45 -31.61 11.59 34.02
CA THR A 45 -31.50 12.42 35.21
C THR A 45 -30.22 13.24 35.11
N LEU A 46 -30.37 14.53 34.81
CA LEU A 46 -29.25 15.43 34.55
C LEU A 46 -28.42 15.60 35.83
N LEU A 47 -27.33 14.84 35.90
CA LEU A 47 -26.33 14.91 36.96
C LEU A 47 -25.85 16.36 37.11
N LYS A 48 -26.00 16.90 38.32
CA LYS A 48 -25.57 18.27 38.65
C LYS A 48 -24.08 18.40 38.36
N PRO A 49 -23.61 19.43 37.64
CA PRO A 49 -22.21 19.57 37.28
C PRO A 49 -21.36 19.84 38.53
N VAL A 50 -20.55 18.86 38.94
CA VAL A 50 -19.56 19.00 40.01
C VAL A 50 -18.28 19.62 39.44
N TYR A 51 -17.69 20.58 40.17
CA TYR A 51 -16.43 21.18 39.75
C TYR A 51 -15.27 20.20 39.95
N VAL A 52 -14.63 19.81 38.85
CA VAL A 52 -13.45 18.94 38.83
C VAL A 52 -12.20 19.77 38.54
N SER A 53 -11.07 19.46 39.18
CA SER A 53 -9.80 20.19 38.99
C SER A 53 -9.31 20.10 37.54
N LYS A 54 -8.35 20.95 37.15
CA LYS A 54 -7.81 20.91 35.78
C LYS A 54 -7.07 19.59 35.49
N GLN A 55 -6.31 19.08 36.47
CA GLN A 55 -5.54 17.84 36.33
C GLN A 55 -6.45 16.62 36.23
N ASP A 56 -7.46 16.54 37.10
CA ASP A 56 -8.40 15.41 37.10
C ASP A 56 -9.25 15.38 35.82
N ARG A 57 -9.56 16.54 35.25
CA ARG A 57 -10.30 16.67 33.98
C ARG A 57 -9.50 16.17 32.78
N GLU A 58 -8.20 16.43 32.74
CA GLU A 58 -7.28 15.91 31.71
C GLU A 58 -7.09 14.39 31.85
N LEU A 59 -7.05 13.87 33.09
CA LEU A 59 -7.01 12.43 33.34
C LEU A 59 -8.31 11.74 32.89
N LEU A 60 -9.47 12.31 33.25
CA LEU A 60 -10.78 11.78 32.87
C LEU A 60 -10.99 11.74 31.34
N SER A 61 -10.62 12.80 30.62
CA SER A 61 -10.74 12.80 29.15
C SER A 61 -9.85 11.72 28.51
N VAL A 62 -8.62 11.54 29.00
CA VAL A 62 -7.71 10.48 28.52
C VAL A 62 -8.22 9.07 28.87
N THR A 63 -8.94 8.88 29.98
CA THR A 63 -9.57 7.58 30.29
C THR A 63 -10.81 7.31 29.44
N ASP A 64 -11.66 8.30 29.20
CA ASP A 64 -12.86 8.12 28.36
C ASP A 64 -12.50 7.92 26.88
N GLU A 65 -11.46 8.59 26.38
CA GLU A 65 -10.94 8.35 25.02
C GLU A 65 -10.42 6.92 24.86
N LYS A 66 -9.70 6.38 25.85
CA LYS A 66 -9.22 5.00 25.83
C LYS A 66 -10.38 3.99 25.89
N ARG A 67 -11.37 4.22 26.75
CA ARG A 67 -12.54 3.34 26.86
C ARG A 67 -13.33 3.30 25.54
N LYS A 68 -13.58 4.46 24.91
CA LYS A 68 -14.23 4.53 23.60
C LYS A 68 -13.43 3.85 22.48
N GLN A 69 -12.09 3.90 22.54
CA GLN A 69 -11.24 3.18 21.59
C GLN A 69 -11.34 1.66 21.79
N GLN A 70 -11.39 1.17 23.03
CA GLN A 70 -11.57 -0.25 23.34
C GLN A 70 -12.96 -0.75 22.90
N GLU A 71 -14.03 -0.03 23.24
CA GLU A 71 -15.40 -0.34 22.82
C GLU A 71 -15.54 -0.39 21.28
N ALA A 72 -14.88 0.52 20.56
CA ALA A 72 -14.86 0.51 19.10
C ALA A 72 -14.07 -0.68 18.51
N GLU A 73 -12.93 -1.04 19.10
CA GLU A 73 -12.13 -2.19 18.67
C GLU A 73 -12.87 -3.52 18.93
N GLU A 74 -13.59 -3.63 20.06
CA GLU A 74 -14.43 -4.80 20.38
C GLU A 74 -15.60 -4.95 19.40
N LEU A 75 -16.30 -3.84 19.08
CA LEU A 75 -17.36 -3.82 18.06
C LEU A 75 -16.85 -4.26 16.68
N GLU A 76 -15.66 -3.77 16.26
CA GLU A 76 -15.03 -4.16 15.00
C GLU A 76 -14.66 -5.66 14.98
N ARG A 77 -14.12 -6.19 16.09
CA ARG A 77 -13.83 -7.63 16.25
C ARG A 77 -15.10 -8.47 16.16
N GLU A 78 -16.18 -8.09 16.85
CA GLU A 78 -17.48 -8.79 16.76
C GLU A 78 -18.04 -8.80 15.34
N TYR A 79 -18.02 -7.65 14.67
CA TYR A 79 -18.48 -7.53 13.28
C TYR A 79 -17.65 -8.44 12.35
N HIS A 80 -16.33 -8.49 12.55
CA HIS A 80 -15.45 -9.38 11.80
C HIS A 80 -15.70 -10.87 12.08
N LEU A 81 -16.06 -11.25 13.31
CA LEU A 81 -16.42 -12.63 13.67
C LEU A 81 -17.75 -13.03 13.01
N LYS A 82 -18.82 -12.23 13.18
CA LYS A 82 -20.12 -12.46 12.54
C LYS A 82 -19.98 -12.60 11.02
N LYS A 83 -19.21 -11.72 10.37
CA LYS A 83 -18.90 -11.78 8.92
C LYS A 83 -18.00 -12.95 8.51
N GLN A 84 -17.26 -13.57 9.43
CA GLN A 84 -16.56 -14.84 9.17
C GLN A 84 -17.51 -16.03 9.28
N GLU A 85 -18.43 -16.02 10.24
CA GLU A 85 -19.45 -17.05 10.40
C GLU A 85 -20.44 -17.06 9.23
N GLU A 86 -20.92 -15.90 8.78
CA GLU A 86 -21.73 -15.76 7.56
C GLU A 86 -21.03 -16.38 6.35
N ARG A 87 -19.76 -16.06 6.11
CA ARG A 87 -18.98 -16.65 5.00
C ARG A 87 -18.78 -18.17 5.17
N ARG A 88 -18.59 -18.65 6.40
CA ARG A 88 -18.53 -20.10 6.70
C ARG A 88 -19.87 -20.80 6.46
N ASN A 89 -20.99 -20.13 6.70
CA ASN A 89 -22.31 -20.68 6.46
C ASN A 89 -22.68 -20.63 4.97
N GLN A 90 -22.37 -19.53 4.26
CA GLN A 90 -22.52 -19.44 2.80
C GLN A 90 -21.70 -20.51 2.07
N THR A 91 -20.43 -20.73 2.47
CA THR A 91 -19.60 -21.78 1.87
C THR A 91 -20.12 -23.19 2.15
N LYS A 92 -20.63 -23.47 3.37
CA LYS A 92 -21.31 -24.75 3.66
C LYS A 92 -22.58 -24.95 2.80
N LEU A 93 -23.37 -23.90 2.59
CA LEU A 93 -24.58 -23.97 1.76
C LEU A 93 -24.24 -24.28 0.31
N LEU A 94 -23.26 -23.58 -0.28
CA LEU A 94 -22.80 -23.84 -1.65
C LEU A 94 -22.22 -25.25 -1.82
N VAL A 95 -21.52 -25.78 -0.81
CA VAL A 95 -21.03 -27.18 -0.84
C VAL A 95 -22.18 -28.17 -0.74
N ALA A 96 -23.19 -27.91 0.09
CA ALA A 96 -24.37 -28.77 0.19
C ALA A 96 -25.18 -28.78 -1.13
N GLU A 97 -25.35 -27.62 -1.77
CA GLU A 97 -25.99 -27.48 -3.09
C GLU A 97 -25.20 -28.24 -4.18
N ALA A 98 -23.87 -28.11 -4.20
CA ALA A 98 -23.02 -28.85 -5.13
C ALA A 98 -23.14 -30.38 -4.95
N VAL A 99 -23.11 -30.88 -3.72
CA VAL A 99 -23.28 -32.31 -3.41
C VAL A 99 -24.69 -32.80 -3.79
N GLN A 100 -25.74 -32.00 -3.57
CA GLN A 100 -27.09 -32.35 -4.03
C GLN A 100 -27.14 -32.48 -5.55
N LYS A 101 -26.56 -31.52 -6.29
CA LYS A 101 -26.50 -31.55 -7.75
C LYS A 101 -25.66 -32.70 -8.30
N GLU A 102 -24.57 -33.08 -7.63
CA GLU A 102 -23.79 -34.27 -7.97
C GLU A 102 -24.61 -35.55 -7.76
N LEU A 103 -25.35 -35.67 -6.64
CA LEU A 103 -26.24 -36.81 -6.38
C LEU A 103 -27.45 -36.89 -7.32
N GLU A 104 -27.95 -35.75 -7.80
CA GLU A 104 -28.97 -35.68 -8.85
C GLU A 104 -28.40 -36.12 -10.20
N GLY A 105 -27.23 -35.59 -10.59
CA GLY A 105 -26.54 -35.99 -11.81
C GLY A 105 -26.15 -37.48 -11.84
N ILE A 106 -25.74 -38.06 -10.71
CA ILE A 106 -25.47 -39.51 -10.60
C ILE A 106 -26.76 -40.31 -10.83
N LYS A 107 -27.89 -39.92 -10.23
CA LYS A 107 -29.19 -40.60 -10.44
C LYS A 107 -29.69 -40.48 -11.87
N GLU A 108 -29.50 -39.33 -12.51
CA GLU A 108 -29.82 -39.14 -13.93
C GLU A 108 -28.92 -40.04 -14.80
N HIS A 109 -27.63 -40.17 -14.47
CA HIS A 109 -26.71 -41.05 -15.20
C HIS A 109 -27.04 -42.54 -15.01
N GLU A 110 -27.34 -42.98 -13.78
CA GLU A 110 -27.79 -44.35 -13.46
C GLU A 110 -29.14 -44.68 -14.13
N ALA A 111 -30.03 -43.70 -14.30
CA ALA A 111 -31.30 -43.87 -15.00
C ALA A 111 -31.15 -43.98 -16.54
N ILE A 112 -30.04 -43.48 -17.10
CA ILE A 112 -29.71 -43.57 -18.53
C ILE A 112 -28.95 -44.87 -18.82
N ASP A 113 -28.00 -45.25 -17.96
CA ASP A 113 -27.20 -46.49 -18.07
C ASP A 113 -28.07 -47.77 -17.98
N GLY A 114 -29.23 -47.69 -17.30
CA GLY A 114 -30.22 -48.77 -17.26
C GLY A 114 -30.99 -49.01 -18.57
N LEU A 115 -30.73 -48.25 -19.65
CA LEU A 115 -31.45 -48.34 -20.92
C LEU A 115 -30.59 -48.69 -22.14
N ASP A 116 -29.25 -48.74 -22.00
CA ASP A 116 -28.32 -48.94 -23.13
C ASP A 116 -27.55 -50.26 -23.03
N SER A 117 -28.28 -51.36 -23.21
CA SER A 117 -27.70 -52.70 -23.41
C SER A 117 -27.49 -52.97 -24.90
N ASP A 118 -26.59 -52.22 -25.55
CA ASP A 118 -26.22 -52.45 -26.96
C ASP A 118 -25.19 -53.59 -27.09
N ASP A 119 -25.70 -54.78 -27.39
CA ASP A 119 -24.90 -56.00 -27.68
C ASP A 119 -24.85 -56.28 -29.21
N ASN A 120 -25.00 -55.24 -30.07
CA ASN A 120 -24.99 -55.42 -31.52
C ASN A 120 -24.50 -54.20 -32.32
N LEU A 121 -23.29 -53.72 -32.04
CA LEU A 121 -22.59 -52.79 -32.92
C LEU A 121 -21.82 -53.57 -34.02
N PRO A 122 -22.08 -53.35 -35.32
CA PRO A 122 -21.36 -54.03 -36.39
C PRO A 122 -19.89 -53.62 -36.45
N ASP A 123 -19.00 -54.60 -36.64
CA ASP A 123 -17.56 -54.44 -36.89
C ASP A 123 -17.32 -53.63 -38.17
N TRP A 124 -17.23 -52.31 -38.04
CA TRP A 124 -16.94 -51.39 -39.14
C TRP A 124 -15.42 -51.35 -39.37
N ALA A 125 -15.03 -51.66 -40.60
CA ALA A 125 -13.65 -51.77 -41.03
C ALA A 125 -12.76 -50.59 -40.60
N HIS A 126 -11.59 -50.94 -40.08
CA HIS A 126 -10.57 -50.03 -39.57
C HIS A 126 -9.91 -49.24 -40.72
N ASP A 127 -10.52 -48.13 -41.15
CA ASP A 127 -9.97 -47.23 -42.16
C ASP A 127 -8.81 -46.39 -41.56
N GLU A 128 -7.56 -46.65 -41.98
CA GLU A 128 -6.30 -46.04 -41.50
C GLU A 128 -6.17 -44.50 -41.70
N ASP A 129 -7.24 -43.82 -42.12
CA ASP A 129 -7.31 -42.37 -42.27
C ASP A 129 -8.01 -41.67 -41.08
N GLU A 130 -8.77 -42.37 -40.23
CA GLU A 130 -9.33 -41.78 -38.99
C GLU A 130 -8.26 -41.47 -37.94
N ASP A 131 -7.21 -42.29 -37.83
CA ASP A 131 -6.09 -42.08 -36.90
C ASP A 131 -5.42 -40.71 -37.07
N LYS A 132 -5.38 -40.19 -38.31
CA LYS A 132 -4.80 -38.86 -38.61
C LYS A 132 -5.68 -37.71 -38.10
N ALA A 133 -6.99 -37.91 -38.05
CA ALA A 133 -7.94 -36.95 -37.46
C ALA A 133 -7.89 -37.01 -35.93
N TYR A 134 -7.82 -38.21 -35.34
CA TYR A 134 -7.66 -38.38 -33.90
C TYR A 134 -6.33 -37.83 -33.39
N LEU A 135 -5.21 -38.05 -34.10
CA LEU A 135 -3.91 -37.49 -33.74
C LEU A 135 -3.92 -35.94 -33.73
N ASN A 136 -4.67 -35.32 -34.63
CA ASN A 136 -4.85 -33.87 -34.69
C ASN A 136 -5.74 -33.37 -33.52
N LEU A 137 -6.79 -34.11 -33.16
CA LEU A 137 -7.64 -33.80 -32.01
C LEU A 137 -6.88 -33.94 -30.68
N GLU A 138 -6.07 -35.00 -30.53
CA GLU A 138 -5.24 -35.21 -29.34
C GLU A 138 -4.15 -34.14 -29.24
N GLN A 139 -3.45 -33.83 -30.33
CA GLN A 139 -2.51 -32.70 -30.39
C GLN A 139 -3.21 -31.38 -30.03
N ALA A 140 -4.41 -31.10 -30.56
CA ALA A 140 -5.16 -29.89 -30.24
C ALA A 140 -5.59 -29.82 -28.76
N TYR A 141 -5.88 -30.97 -28.14
CA TYR A 141 -6.17 -31.12 -26.71
C TYR A 141 -4.92 -30.92 -25.85
N GLU A 142 -3.77 -31.50 -26.23
CA GLU A 142 -2.49 -31.25 -25.57
C GLU A 142 -2.10 -29.78 -25.67
N ASP A 143 -2.25 -29.16 -26.84
CA ASP A 143 -2.01 -27.74 -27.06
C ASP A 143 -2.96 -26.86 -26.23
N TRP A 144 -4.23 -27.27 -26.08
CA TRP A 144 -5.18 -26.62 -25.17
C TRP A 144 -4.73 -26.74 -23.72
N LYS A 145 -4.34 -27.93 -23.27
CA LYS A 145 -3.80 -28.21 -21.93
C LYS A 145 -2.52 -27.41 -21.67
N LEU A 146 -1.63 -27.26 -22.66
CA LEU A 146 -0.44 -26.41 -22.57
C LEU A 146 -0.79 -24.91 -22.52
N ARG A 147 -1.82 -24.45 -23.25
CA ARG A 147 -2.33 -23.07 -23.12
C ARG A 147 -2.93 -22.82 -21.73
N GLU A 148 -3.65 -23.79 -21.17
CA GLU A 148 -4.28 -23.68 -19.86
C GLU A 148 -3.25 -23.73 -18.73
N LEU A 149 -2.29 -24.66 -18.79
CA LEU A 149 -1.15 -24.69 -17.87
C LEU A 149 -0.31 -23.41 -17.95
N LYS A 150 -0.18 -22.77 -19.13
CA LYS A 150 0.47 -21.44 -19.27
C LYS A 150 -0.35 -20.32 -18.62
N ARG A 151 -1.70 -20.41 -18.56
CA ARG A 151 -2.55 -19.45 -17.83
C ARG A 151 -2.37 -19.61 -16.32
N LEU A 152 -2.58 -20.82 -15.80
CA LEU A 152 -2.38 -21.15 -14.39
C LEU A 152 -0.96 -20.83 -13.90
N LYS A 153 0.06 -21.09 -14.72
CA LYS A 153 1.44 -20.71 -14.44
C LYS A 153 1.59 -19.19 -14.35
N ARG A 154 1.04 -18.41 -15.28
CA ARG A 154 1.12 -16.94 -15.25
C ARG A 154 0.52 -16.38 -13.97
N GLU A 155 -0.68 -16.82 -13.58
CA GLU A 155 -1.34 -16.38 -12.35
C GLU A 155 -0.52 -16.73 -11.10
N ARG A 156 0.08 -17.93 -11.07
CA ARG A 156 0.96 -18.37 -9.97
C ARG A 156 2.27 -17.57 -9.93
N ASP A 157 2.88 -17.30 -11.08
CA ASP A 157 4.11 -16.53 -11.21
C ASP A 157 3.88 -15.05 -10.83
N GLU A 158 2.76 -14.44 -11.25
CA GLU A 158 2.36 -13.08 -10.84
C GLU A 158 2.12 -12.99 -9.32
N LYS A 159 1.46 -13.99 -8.73
CA LYS A 159 1.26 -14.06 -7.27
C LYS A 159 2.60 -14.21 -6.53
N ALA A 160 3.48 -15.08 -7.02
CA ALA A 160 4.81 -15.31 -6.44
C ALA A 160 5.73 -14.09 -6.59
N ALA A 161 5.66 -13.36 -7.71
CA ALA A 161 6.37 -12.10 -7.93
C ALA A 161 5.92 -11.04 -6.92
N ARG A 162 4.62 -10.83 -6.75
CA ARG A 162 4.05 -9.91 -5.76
C ARG A 162 4.45 -10.26 -4.33
N GLU A 163 4.46 -11.54 -3.98
CA GLU A 163 4.90 -12.01 -2.66
C GLU A 163 6.41 -11.79 -2.45
N LYS A 164 7.23 -12.00 -3.49
CA LYS A 164 8.68 -11.74 -3.46
C LYS A 164 8.99 -10.25 -3.32
N GLU A 165 8.27 -9.39 -4.05
CA GLU A 165 8.37 -7.94 -3.92
C GLU A 165 8.00 -7.47 -2.51
N ALA A 166 6.89 -7.98 -1.94
CA ALA A 166 6.48 -7.66 -0.58
C ALA A 166 7.54 -8.07 0.46
N LYS A 167 8.10 -9.28 0.35
CA LYS A 167 9.18 -9.77 1.22
C LYS A 167 10.47 -8.96 1.09
N GLU A 168 10.83 -8.51 -0.12
CA GLU A 168 12.00 -7.66 -0.34
C GLU A 168 11.79 -6.24 0.23
N ILE A 169 10.59 -5.68 0.11
CA ILE A 169 10.21 -4.40 0.72
C ILE A 169 10.28 -4.51 2.26
N GLU A 170 9.76 -5.60 2.84
CA GLU A 170 9.84 -5.87 4.28
C GLU A 170 11.29 -6.05 4.75
N ARG A 171 12.09 -6.86 4.03
CA ARG A 171 13.52 -7.00 4.29
C ARG A 171 14.20 -5.63 4.33
N ARG A 172 14.06 -4.81 3.28
CA ARG A 172 14.67 -3.46 3.19
C ARG A 172 14.19 -2.47 4.25
N ARG A 173 12.97 -2.64 4.77
CA ARG A 173 12.45 -1.84 5.91
C ARG A 173 13.13 -2.22 7.22
N ASN A 174 13.39 -3.51 7.41
CA ASN A 174 14.01 -4.11 8.61
C ASN A 174 15.55 -4.00 8.62
N MET A 175 16.22 -3.94 7.45
CA MET A 175 17.67 -3.67 7.36
C MET A 175 18.03 -2.32 8.00
N THR A 176 19.21 -2.23 8.63
CA THR A 176 19.75 -0.96 9.13
C THR A 176 20.11 0.01 7.99
N ASP A 177 20.32 1.28 8.32
CA ASP A 177 20.65 2.30 7.31
C ASP A 177 22.06 2.14 6.73
N ALA A 178 23.01 1.58 7.49
CA ALA A 178 24.37 1.28 7.00
C ALA A 178 24.36 0.13 5.99
N GLU A 179 23.75 -1.00 6.35
CA GLU A 179 23.63 -2.16 5.44
C GLU A 179 22.87 -1.80 4.15
N ARG A 180 21.86 -0.92 4.24
CA ARG A 180 21.13 -0.45 3.06
C ARG A 180 21.99 0.44 2.14
N GLN A 181 22.94 1.20 2.69
CA GLN A 181 23.90 1.96 1.89
C GLN A 181 24.89 1.01 1.20
N GLU A 182 25.44 0.02 1.91
CA GLU A 182 26.32 -1.00 1.32
C GLU A 182 25.64 -1.81 0.21
N GLU A 183 24.35 -2.15 0.39
CA GLU A 183 23.59 -2.85 -0.63
C GLU A 183 23.30 -1.97 -1.87
N ASN A 184 22.99 -0.68 -1.67
CA ASN A 184 22.79 0.26 -2.78
C ASN A 184 24.08 0.56 -3.54
N LEU A 185 25.22 0.69 -2.83
CA LEU A 185 26.59 0.73 -3.37
C LEU A 185 26.84 -0.48 -4.28
N ARG A 186 26.61 -1.69 -3.76
CA ARG A 186 26.80 -2.96 -4.49
C ARG A 186 25.90 -3.07 -5.71
N LEU A 187 24.65 -2.59 -5.64
CA LEU A 187 23.70 -2.59 -6.75
C LEU A 187 23.93 -1.44 -7.74
N GLY A 188 24.84 -0.51 -7.45
CA GLY A 188 25.08 0.68 -8.26
C GLY A 188 23.90 1.66 -8.31
N SER A 189 22.89 1.49 -7.44
CA SER A 189 21.66 2.29 -7.36
C SER A 189 21.84 3.55 -6.50
N ASP A 190 23.08 3.90 -6.18
CA ASP A 190 23.38 5.04 -5.33
C ASP A 190 23.09 6.39 -5.98
N HIS A 191 22.74 7.32 -5.11
CA HIS A 191 22.70 8.76 -5.36
C HIS A 191 24.04 9.35 -5.86
N THR A 192 25.15 8.62 -5.75
CA THR A 192 26.47 8.97 -6.30
C THR A 192 26.60 8.61 -7.78
N ASN A 193 25.92 7.55 -8.24
CA ASN A 193 25.93 7.06 -9.62
C ASN A 193 24.97 7.88 -10.51
N LYS A 194 25.21 9.19 -10.54
CA LYS A 194 24.49 10.12 -11.42
C LYS A 194 24.99 9.89 -12.85
N LYS A 195 24.12 9.32 -13.69
CA LYS A 195 24.35 9.21 -15.14
C LYS A 195 24.86 10.54 -15.68
N GLU A 196 25.93 10.50 -16.45
CA GLU A 196 26.55 11.70 -17.02
C GLU A 196 25.52 12.50 -17.82
N LYS A 197 25.38 13.78 -17.47
CA LYS A 197 24.46 14.67 -18.17
C LYS A 197 25.10 15.08 -19.49
N VAL A 198 24.51 14.65 -20.61
CA VAL A 198 24.95 15.07 -21.94
C VAL A 198 24.91 16.61 -22.04
N ALA A 199 26.02 17.20 -22.47
CA ALA A 199 26.13 18.64 -22.67
C ALA A 199 25.36 19.07 -23.93
N TYR A 200 24.37 19.94 -23.75
CA TYR A 200 23.56 20.51 -24.83
C TYR A 200 24.29 21.66 -25.53
N LYS A 201 24.08 21.80 -26.85
CA LYS A 201 24.53 22.98 -27.61
C LYS A 201 23.77 24.24 -27.20
N PHE A 202 24.37 25.41 -27.46
CA PHE A 202 23.76 26.71 -27.16
C PHE A 202 22.39 26.87 -27.85
N MET A 203 21.36 27.15 -27.04
CA MET A 203 19.95 27.20 -27.46
C MET A 203 19.41 25.96 -28.21
N GLN A 204 19.97 24.77 -27.95
CA GLN A 204 19.39 23.51 -28.39
C GLN A 204 18.06 23.25 -27.68
N ARG A 205 17.07 22.73 -28.40
CA ARG A 205 15.78 22.34 -27.82
C ARG A 205 15.89 21.00 -27.10
N PHE A 206 15.49 20.97 -25.84
CA PHE A 206 15.27 19.73 -25.10
C PHE A 206 14.03 19.00 -25.64
N TYR A 207 14.17 17.71 -25.91
CA TYR A 207 13.08 16.80 -26.27
C TYR A 207 12.89 15.79 -25.15
N HIS A 208 11.78 15.91 -24.42
CA HIS A 208 11.41 14.92 -23.41
C HIS A 208 10.97 13.61 -24.10
N LYS A 209 11.40 12.45 -23.60
CA LYS A 209 11.06 11.11 -24.14
C LYS A 209 9.56 10.79 -24.11
N GLY A 210 8.75 11.62 -23.43
CA GLY A 210 7.34 11.38 -23.13
C GLY A 210 7.16 10.73 -21.76
N ALA A 211 5.95 10.24 -21.48
CA ALA A 211 5.66 9.39 -20.31
C ALA A 211 4.89 8.11 -20.71
N PHE A 212 4.52 7.98 -21.98
CA PHE A 212 3.73 6.87 -22.52
C PHE A 212 4.65 5.85 -23.21
N PHE A 213 4.24 4.58 -23.23
CA PHE A 213 4.94 3.47 -23.93
C PHE A 213 6.39 3.21 -23.48
N GLN A 214 6.71 3.50 -22.21
CA GLN A 214 8.06 3.34 -21.67
C GLN A 214 8.34 2.01 -20.98
N GLY A 215 7.30 1.21 -20.68
CA GLY A 215 7.49 -0.15 -20.14
C GLY A 215 8.20 -1.09 -21.13
N ASP A 216 8.05 -0.83 -22.43
CA ASP A 216 8.67 -1.57 -23.54
C ASP A 216 10.04 -1.02 -23.95
N GLN A 217 10.75 -0.34 -23.05
CA GLN A 217 12.05 0.27 -23.37
C GLN A 217 13.08 -0.76 -23.87
N ASP A 218 13.09 -1.96 -23.28
CA ASP A 218 14.05 -3.02 -23.62
C ASP A 218 13.62 -3.85 -24.84
N SER A 219 12.32 -3.88 -25.17
CA SER A 219 11.80 -4.62 -26.32
C SER A 219 11.95 -3.85 -27.63
N ASN A 220 12.03 -2.52 -27.59
CA ASN A 220 12.11 -1.67 -28.78
C ASN A 220 13.39 -0.81 -28.83
N PRO A 221 14.36 -1.08 -29.73
CA PRO A 221 15.64 -0.36 -29.78
C PRO A 221 15.48 1.13 -30.15
N LEU A 222 14.31 1.54 -30.65
CA LEU A 222 13.91 2.93 -30.81
C LEU A 222 14.00 3.72 -29.49
N PHE A 223 13.65 3.10 -28.36
CA PHE A 223 13.59 3.73 -27.04
C PHE A 223 14.95 3.88 -26.33
N SER A 224 15.99 3.25 -26.88
CA SER A 224 17.38 3.28 -26.36
C SER A 224 18.28 4.25 -27.13
N ARG A 225 17.72 5.05 -28.05
CA ARG A 225 18.44 6.10 -28.78
C ARG A 225 18.73 7.30 -27.88
N ASP A 226 19.80 8.04 -28.19
CA ASP A 226 20.10 9.30 -27.52
C ASP A 226 19.14 10.41 -28.00
N TYR A 227 18.23 10.81 -27.12
CA TYR A 227 17.29 11.92 -27.34
C TYR A 227 17.93 13.31 -27.13
N ASN A 228 19.15 13.36 -26.59
CA ASN A 228 19.88 14.60 -26.32
C ASN A 228 20.64 15.11 -27.56
N MET A 229 20.62 14.37 -28.68
CA MET A 229 21.29 14.78 -29.92
C MET A 229 20.67 16.03 -30.57
N PRO A 230 21.47 16.93 -31.18
CA PRO A 230 20.96 18.12 -31.86
C PRO A 230 20.24 17.78 -33.18
N VAL A 231 19.04 18.34 -33.36
CA VAL A 231 18.15 18.07 -34.50
C VAL A 231 17.99 19.31 -35.38
N GLY A 232 18.05 19.12 -36.71
CA GLY A 232 17.81 20.17 -37.70
C GLY A 232 18.73 21.40 -37.53
N GLU A 233 18.12 22.56 -37.32
CA GLU A 233 18.81 23.84 -37.08
C GLU A 233 19.75 23.83 -35.86
N ASP A 234 19.49 22.99 -34.85
CA ASP A 234 20.32 22.92 -33.64
C ASP A 234 21.65 22.18 -33.86
N LYS A 235 21.88 21.64 -35.07
CA LYS A 235 23.18 21.06 -35.45
C LYS A 235 24.28 22.12 -35.57
N MET A 236 23.92 23.33 -36.01
CA MET A 236 24.83 24.47 -36.08
C MET A 236 25.04 25.07 -34.69
N ASP A 237 26.24 25.56 -34.39
CA ASP A 237 26.43 26.34 -33.17
C ASP A 237 25.87 27.75 -33.36
N LYS A 238 24.92 28.11 -32.50
CA LYS A 238 24.24 29.41 -32.52
C LYS A 238 25.05 30.49 -31.80
N SER A 239 26.09 30.14 -31.05
CA SER A 239 26.98 31.11 -30.39
C SER A 239 27.64 32.09 -31.36
N VAL A 240 27.95 31.61 -32.57
CA VAL A 240 28.62 32.35 -33.65
C VAL A 240 27.67 33.34 -34.35
N LEU A 241 26.35 33.21 -34.17
CA LEU A 241 25.37 34.10 -34.78
C LEU A 241 25.35 35.48 -34.08
N PRO A 242 25.06 36.57 -34.81
CA PRO A 242 24.77 37.87 -34.20
C PRO A 242 23.63 37.77 -33.17
N ALA A 243 23.71 38.54 -32.07
CA ALA A 243 22.77 38.45 -30.94
C ALA A 243 21.27 38.52 -31.32
N VAL A 244 20.91 39.25 -32.38
CA VAL A 244 19.51 39.33 -32.89
C VAL A 244 19.00 37.99 -33.45
N LEU A 245 19.91 37.16 -33.96
CA LEU A 245 19.67 35.81 -34.50
C LEU A 245 19.93 34.70 -33.48
N GLN A 246 20.54 35.00 -32.33
CA GLN A 246 20.67 34.08 -31.19
C GLN A 246 19.31 33.90 -30.51
N LYS A 247 18.41 33.16 -31.17
CA LYS A 247 17.05 32.87 -30.71
C LYS A 247 16.77 31.38 -30.77
N ARG A 248 15.78 30.94 -30.00
CA ARG A 248 15.29 29.57 -30.03
C ARG A 248 14.67 29.29 -31.42
N ARG A 249 14.77 28.03 -31.86
CA ARG A 249 14.25 27.54 -33.16
C ARG A 249 12.86 28.13 -33.47
N GLY A 250 12.72 28.76 -34.63
CA GLY A 250 11.47 29.34 -35.13
C GLY A 250 11.08 30.73 -34.60
N GLN A 251 11.81 31.33 -33.66
CA GLN A 251 11.49 32.67 -33.12
C GLN A 251 12.17 33.83 -33.86
N THR A 252 13.12 33.54 -34.73
CA THR A 252 13.72 34.52 -35.65
C THR A 252 12.64 35.08 -36.59
N GLY A 253 12.51 36.40 -36.66
CA GLY A 253 11.47 37.08 -37.46
C GLY A 253 10.06 37.14 -36.84
N GLN A 254 9.80 36.50 -35.70
CA GLN A 254 8.49 36.60 -35.04
C GLN A 254 8.32 37.90 -34.25
N LYS A 255 7.12 38.50 -34.33
CA LYS A 255 6.67 39.59 -33.43
C LYS A 255 6.28 39.02 -32.06
N GLY A 256 6.55 39.75 -30.98
CA GLY A 256 6.26 39.31 -29.61
C GLY A 256 7.37 38.48 -28.94
N ASN A 257 8.61 38.57 -29.43
CA ASN A 257 9.78 37.97 -28.78
C ASN A 257 9.99 38.55 -27.36
N SER A 258 10.24 37.68 -26.37
CA SER A 258 10.60 38.08 -25.01
C SER A 258 11.95 38.82 -24.98
N LYS A 259 12.09 39.83 -24.10
CA LYS A 259 13.38 40.51 -23.85
C LYS A 259 14.41 39.54 -23.27
N TRP A 260 13.96 38.70 -22.34
CA TRP A 260 14.77 37.70 -21.64
C TRP A 260 14.94 36.45 -22.51
N THR A 261 16.17 35.97 -22.67
CA THR A 261 16.48 34.94 -23.69
C THR A 261 16.83 33.58 -23.09
N HIS A 262 17.80 33.53 -22.16
CA HIS A 262 18.32 32.31 -21.58
C HIS A 262 19.04 32.61 -20.27
N LEU A 263 19.04 31.66 -19.32
CA LEU A 263 19.44 31.92 -17.93
C LEU A 263 20.81 32.58 -17.81
N THR A 264 21.83 32.15 -18.56
CA THR A 264 23.19 32.70 -18.45
C THR A 264 23.35 34.13 -19.00
N ALA A 265 22.39 34.66 -19.76
CA ALA A 265 22.37 36.08 -20.13
C ALA A 265 21.67 36.96 -19.09
N GLU A 266 20.75 36.38 -18.32
CA GLU A 266 20.03 37.06 -17.23
C GLU A 266 20.67 36.80 -15.85
N ASP A 267 21.73 35.98 -15.81
CA ASP A 267 22.46 35.63 -14.61
C ASP A 267 23.34 36.81 -14.20
N THR A 268 22.91 37.50 -13.14
CA THR A 268 23.61 38.65 -12.57
C THR A 268 24.68 38.26 -11.55
N THR A 269 25.01 36.96 -11.42
CA THR A 269 26.11 36.54 -10.55
C THR A 269 27.44 37.09 -11.06
N ASN A 270 28.15 37.80 -10.17
CA ASN A 270 29.45 38.34 -10.49
C ASN A 270 30.53 37.27 -10.29
N PHE A 271 31.09 36.78 -11.39
CA PHE A 271 32.17 35.78 -11.39
C PHE A 271 33.56 36.37 -11.08
N ASP A 272 33.69 37.70 -11.02
CA ASP A 272 34.94 38.36 -10.64
C ASP A 272 35.37 37.96 -9.22
N PRO A 273 36.57 37.37 -9.03
CA PRO A 273 37.07 36.97 -7.70
C PRO A 273 37.19 38.14 -6.71
N GLN A 274 37.22 39.40 -7.15
CA GLN A 274 37.24 40.57 -6.26
C GLN A 274 35.87 40.86 -5.63
N HIS A 275 34.79 40.54 -6.35
CA HIS A 275 33.41 40.88 -5.99
C HIS A 275 32.59 39.67 -5.55
N ARG A 276 33.07 38.44 -5.82
CA ARG A 276 32.45 37.20 -5.38
C ARG A 276 32.52 37.06 -3.85
N ILE A 277 31.35 36.90 -3.22
CA ILE A 277 31.24 36.54 -1.80
C ILE A 277 31.96 35.19 -1.57
N PRO A 278 32.86 35.06 -0.58
CA PRO A 278 33.57 33.81 -0.35
C PRO A 278 32.59 32.70 0.05
N ASP A 279 32.81 31.50 -0.49
CA ASP A 279 31.86 30.38 -0.42
C ASP A 279 31.43 30.03 1.01
N ASN A 280 32.32 30.18 2.00
CA ASN A 280 32.04 29.98 3.42
C ASN A 280 30.96 30.94 3.97
N ILE A 281 30.86 32.17 3.46
CA ILE A 281 29.83 33.14 3.84
C ILE A 281 28.54 32.85 3.07
N ALA A 282 28.65 32.59 1.76
CA ALA A 282 27.51 32.24 0.92
C ALA A 282 26.78 30.98 1.41
N PHE A 283 27.51 29.93 1.80
CA PHE A 283 26.94 28.73 2.40
C PHE A 283 26.25 29.01 3.74
N LYS A 284 26.85 29.85 4.61
CA LYS A 284 26.25 30.24 5.90
C LYS A 284 24.99 31.08 5.74
N THR A 285 24.89 31.95 4.73
CA THR A 285 23.66 32.69 4.44
C THR A 285 22.60 31.78 3.80
N GLN A 286 22.99 30.88 2.91
CA GLN A 286 22.10 29.87 2.31
C GLN A 286 21.49 28.94 3.37
N LEU A 287 22.28 28.44 4.34
CA LEU A 287 21.79 27.61 5.44
C LEU A 287 20.77 28.33 6.35
N LYS A 288 20.79 29.66 6.39
CA LYS A 288 19.83 30.49 7.15
C LYS A 288 18.52 30.75 6.39
N GLN A 289 18.47 30.49 5.09
CA GLN A 289 17.25 30.65 4.27
C GLN A 289 16.20 29.58 4.62
N GLY A 290 14.96 29.80 4.15
CA GLY A 290 13.88 28.81 4.28
C GLY A 290 14.24 27.48 3.60
N GLY A 291 13.78 26.36 4.16
CA GLY A 291 14.06 25.01 3.65
C GLY A 291 15.30 24.34 4.25
N TYR A 292 16.41 25.06 4.43
CA TYR A 292 17.67 24.46 4.92
C TYR A 292 17.67 24.13 6.42
N LYS A 293 16.90 24.87 7.22
CA LYS A 293 16.89 24.76 8.70
C LYS A 293 16.47 23.39 9.24
N SER A 294 15.78 22.57 8.45
CA SER A 294 15.28 21.24 8.87
C SER A 294 16.00 20.07 8.19
N MET A 295 17.00 20.30 7.34
CA MET A 295 17.67 19.23 6.59
C MET A 295 18.40 18.20 7.47
N HIS A 296 18.74 18.56 8.71
CA HIS A 296 19.35 17.65 9.68
C HIS A 296 18.34 16.81 10.46
N ASN A 297 17.03 17.04 10.29
CA ASN A 297 15.94 16.28 10.92
C ASN A 297 15.18 15.43 9.89
N LEU A 298 15.91 14.65 9.08
CA LEU A 298 15.36 13.70 8.10
C LEU A 298 15.22 12.26 8.65
N ASP A 299 15.45 12.07 9.96
CA ASP A 299 15.22 10.79 10.63
C ASP A 299 13.76 10.33 10.45
N ARG A 300 13.59 9.01 10.38
CA ARG A 300 12.28 8.36 10.15
C ARG A 300 11.25 8.86 11.18
N PRO A 301 10.09 9.41 10.76
CA PRO A 301 9.08 9.95 11.68
C PRO A 301 8.45 8.88 12.60
N SER A 302 8.67 7.60 12.32
CA SER A 302 8.27 6.47 13.17
C SER A 302 9.13 6.30 14.43
N ALA A 303 10.36 6.84 14.46
CA ALA A 303 11.23 6.77 15.62
C ALA A 303 10.95 7.96 16.55
N ARG A 304 10.04 7.79 17.52
CA ARG A 304 9.88 8.75 18.62
C ARG A 304 11.25 8.93 19.29
N LYS A 305 11.78 10.17 19.31
CA LYS A 305 13.01 10.50 20.05
C LYS A 305 12.83 10.05 21.50
N ARG A 306 13.67 9.11 21.95
CA ARG A 306 13.80 8.80 23.38
C ARG A 306 14.29 10.06 24.06
N GLN A 307 13.45 10.64 24.91
CA GLN A 307 13.89 11.66 25.85
C GLN A 307 14.79 10.95 26.87
N PHE A 308 15.97 11.51 27.10
CA PHE A 308 16.84 11.18 28.22
C PHE A 308 16.66 12.25 29.30
#